data_AF-A0A1H8ZZV4-F1
#
_entry.id   AF-A0A1H8ZZV4-F1
#
_cell.length_a   1.000
_cell.length_b   1.000
_cell.length_c   1.000
_cell.angle_alpha   90.00
_cell.angle_beta   90.00
_cell.angle_gamma   90.00
#
_symmetry.space_group_name_H-M   'P 1'
#
loop_
_entity.id
_entity.type
_entity.pdbx_description
1 polymer ?
#
loop_
_entity_poly.entity_id
_entity_poly.type
_entity_poly.pdbx_seq_one_letter_code
_entity_poly.pdbx_strand_id
1 'polypeptide(L)'
;MESCQETVPEAITAFLEGENYTDVVRTAVSLGGDCDILTDIAAAMAEAYYSISKKFITEIENRLDDYQKKILCDFGRMRKMR
;
A
#
# COMPACT_ATOMS: atom_id res chain seq x y z
N MET A 1 11.61 -3.83 -19.59
CA MET A 1 12.22 -2.81 -18.72
C MET A 1 11.04 -2.00 -18.25
N GLU A 2 10.63 -2.18 -17.00
CA GLU A 2 9.50 -1.41 -16.47
C GLU A 2 9.91 0.04 -16.27
N SER A 3 9.02 0.91 -16.71
CA SER A 3 9.17 2.35 -16.58
C SER A 3 8.03 2.90 -15.72
N CYS A 4 8.25 4.08 -15.12
CA CYS A 4 7.18 4.76 -14.40
C CYS A 4 5.93 4.98 -15.29
N GLN A 5 6.12 5.14 -16.60
CA GLN A 5 5.06 5.31 -17.58
C GLN A 5 4.18 4.06 -17.76
N GLU A 6 4.65 2.90 -17.35
CA GLU A 6 3.90 1.64 -17.36
C GLU A 6 3.31 1.37 -15.96
N THR A 7 4.15 1.35 -14.92
CA THR A 7 3.74 0.96 -13.57
C THR A 7 2.72 1.91 -12.93
N VAL A 8 2.85 3.22 -13.13
CA VAL A 8 1.97 4.21 -12.47
C VAL A 8 0.54 4.13 -13.01
N PRO A 9 0.29 4.14 -14.34
CA PRO A 9 -1.06 3.95 -14.87
C PRO A 9 -1.71 2.63 -14.43
N GLU A 10 -0.94 1.54 -14.35
CA GLU A 10 -1.45 0.23 -13.93
C GLU A 10 -1.85 0.24 -12.44
N ALA A 11 -1.02 0.81 -11.56
CA ALA A 11 -1.35 0.98 -10.14
C ALA A 11 -2.61 1.85 -9.93
N ILE A 12 -2.75 2.93 -10.70
CA ILE A 12 -3.94 3.79 -10.69
C ILE A 12 -5.16 3.00 -11.16
N THR A 13 -5.03 2.18 -12.20
CA THR A 13 -6.12 1.35 -12.71
C THR A 13 -6.58 0.33 -11.66
N ALA A 14 -5.64 -0.39 -11.04
CA ALA A 14 -5.94 -1.32 -9.95
C ALA A 14 -6.66 -0.64 -8.77
N PHE A 15 -6.27 0.60 -8.45
CA PHE A 15 -6.96 1.40 -7.43
C PHE A 15 -8.38 1.80 -7.85
N LEU A 16 -8.58 2.25 -9.09
CA LEU A 16 -9.88 2.70 -9.58
C LEU A 16 -10.88 1.56 -9.79
N GLU A 17 -10.39 0.35 -10.12
CA GLU A 17 -11.22 -0.83 -10.32
C GLU A 17 -11.55 -1.59 -9.03
N GLY A 18 -10.74 -1.45 -7.99
CA GLY A 18 -10.96 -2.15 -6.72
C GLY A 18 -12.06 -1.52 -5.86
N GLU A 19 -12.81 -2.35 -5.14
CA GLU A 19 -13.94 -1.88 -4.31
C GLU A 19 -13.57 -1.64 -2.84
N ASN A 20 -12.42 -2.16 -2.41
CA ASN A 20 -11.90 -2.00 -1.05
C ASN A 20 -10.38 -2.25 -1.02
N TYR A 21 -9.73 -1.95 0.11
CA TYR A 21 -8.28 -2.10 0.25
C TYR A 21 -7.74 -3.47 -0.20
N THR A 22 -8.40 -4.57 0.21
CA THR A 22 -7.88 -5.91 -0.11
C THR A 22 -8.10 -6.25 -1.57
N ASP A 23 -9.18 -5.75 -2.15
CA ASP A 23 -9.49 -5.92 -3.56
C ASP A 23 -8.46 -5.20 -4.44
N VAL A 24 -8.18 -3.91 -4.16
CA VAL A 24 -7.13 -3.14 -4.85
C VAL A 24 -5.78 -3.87 -4.81
N VAL A 25 -5.36 -4.34 -3.63
CA VAL A 25 -4.09 -5.07 -3.46
C VAL A 25 -4.09 -6.37 -4.26
N ARG A 26 -5.20 -7.12 -4.30
CA ARG A 26 -5.28 -8.37 -5.07
C ARG A 26 -5.28 -8.13 -6.57
N THR A 27 -5.99 -7.11 -7.03
CA THR A 27 -5.99 -6.69 -8.44
C THR A 27 -4.59 -6.32 -8.86
N ALA A 28 -3.92 -5.46 -8.09
CA ALA A 28 -2.53 -5.08 -8.30
C ALA A 28 -1.60 -6.30 -8.40
N VAL A 29 -1.64 -7.21 -7.42
CA VAL A 29 -0.82 -8.43 -7.44
C VAL A 29 -1.11 -9.33 -8.63
N SER A 30 -2.37 -9.36 -9.09
CA SER A 30 -2.79 -10.21 -10.21
C SER A 30 -2.34 -9.69 -11.58
N LEU A 31 -1.98 -8.41 -11.70
CA LEU A 31 -1.46 -7.83 -12.94
C LEU A 31 -0.05 -8.38 -13.29
N GLY A 32 0.70 -8.88 -12.31
CA GLY A 32 2.04 -9.44 -12.52
C GLY A 32 3.12 -8.36 -12.72
N GLY A 33 4.23 -8.70 -13.38
CA GLY A 33 5.37 -7.80 -13.57
C GLY A 33 6.17 -7.55 -12.27
N ASP A 34 6.69 -6.33 -12.09
CA ASP A 34 7.18 -5.76 -10.83
C ASP A 34 6.01 -5.39 -9.93
N CYS A 35 5.35 -6.48 -9.53
CA CYS A 35 4.23 -6.51 -8.63
C CYS A 35 4.56 -5.79 -7.30
N ASP A 36 5.82 -5.77 -6.87
CA ASP A 36 6.22 -5.15 -5.62
C ASP A 36 6.04 -3.63 -5.70
N ILE A 37 6.57 -2.98 -6.74
CA ILE A 37 6.41 -1.53 -6.93
C ILE A 37 4.95 -1.17 -7.25
N LEU A 38 4.32 -1.90 -8.17
CA LEU A 38 2.94 -1.66 -8.57
C LEU A 38 1.99 -1.75 -7.38
N THR A 39 2.14 -2.79 -6.54
CA THR A 39 1.28 -3.01 -5.38
C THR A 39 1.54 -1.99 -4.29
N ASP A 40 2.79 -1.56 -4.07
CA ASP A 40 3.12 -0.52 -3.09
C ASP A 40 2.39 0.79 -3.40
N ILE A 41 2.40 1.23 -4.67
CA ILE A 41 1.70 2.44 -5.12
C ILE A 41 0.19 2.29 -4.96
N ALA A 42 -0.40 1.19 -5.46
CA ALA A 42 -1.84 0.96 -5.39
C ALA A 42 -2.33 0.84 -3.94
N ALA A 43 -1.58 0.15 -3.08
CA ALA A 43 -1.89 -0.01 -1.66
C ALA A 43 -1.82 1.32 -0.90
N ALA A 44 -0.85 2.20 -1.20
CA ALA A 44 -0.76 3.52 -0.59
C ALA A 44 -2.00 4.39 -0.91
N MET A 45 -2.47 4.36 -2.15
CA MET A 45 -3.72 5.03 -2.55
C MET A 45 -4.94 4.42 -1.85
N ALA A 46 -4.99 3.09 -1.78
CA ALA A 46 -6.07 2.38 -1.12
C ALA A 46 -6.12 2.60 0.40
N GLU A 47 -4.97 2.69 1.10
CA GLU A 47 -4.91 3.01 2.53
C GLU A 47 -5.55 4.36 2.81
N ALA A 48 -5.22 5.36 1.99
CA ALA A 48 -5.73 6.71 2.13
C ALA A 48 -7.24 6.81 1.87
N TYR A 49 -7.79 5.99 0.96
CA TYR A 49 -9.20 6.05 0.58
C TYR A 49 -10.12 5.10 1.36
N TYR A 50 -9.76 3.81 1.47
CA TYR A 50 -10.63 2.77 2.04
C TYR A 50 -10.38 2.46 3.52
N SER A 51 -9.24 2.91 4.09
CA SER A 51 -8.70 2.45 5.37
C SER A 51 -8.27 0.97 5.38
N ILE A 52 -7.21 0.69 6.15
CA ILE A 52 -6.68 -0.67 6.34
C ILE A 52 -7.31 -1.32 7.58
N SER A 53 -7.64 -2.62 7.48
CA SER A 53 -8.12 -3.39 8.62
C SER A 53 -7.03 -3.57 9.69
N LYS A 54 -7.40 -3.52 10.98
CA LYS A 54 -6.45 -3.73 12.09
C LYS A 54 -5.66 -5.03 11.98
N LYS A 55 -6.26 -6.09 11.43
CA LYS A 55 -5.60 -7.38 11.21
C LYS A 55 -4.34 -7.23 10.36
N PHE A 56 -4.40 -6.45 9.28
CA PHE A 56 -3.24 -6.21 8.42
C PHE A 56 -2.18 -5.36 9.14
N ILE A 57 -2.60 -4.32 9.87
CA ILE A 57 -1.67 -3.49 10.66
C ILE A 57 -0.89 -4.35 11.66
N THR A 58 -1.59 -5.19 12.43
CA THR A 58 -0.94 -6.09 13.39
C THR A 58 0.04 -7.06 12.72
N GLU A 59 -0.32 -7.63 11.57
CA GLU A 59 0.57 -8.53 10.82
C GLU A 59 1.82 -7.80 10.30
N ILE A 60 1.66 -6.56 9.80
CA ILE A 60 2.77 -5.72 9.37
C ILE A 60 3.67 -5.40 10.57
N GLU A 61 3.10 -4.93 11.67
CA GLU A 61 3.86 -4.63 12.90
C GLU A 61 4.63 -5.86 13.41
N ASN A 62 4.09 -7.06 13.31
CA ASN A 62 4.80 -8.29 13.70
C ASN A 62 6.02 -8.59 12.81
N ARG A 63 6.05 -8.10 11.57
CA ARG A 63 7.16 -8.29 10.62
C ARG A 63 8.23 -7.22 10.69
N LEU A 64 7.91 -6.06 11.27
CA LEU A 64 8.84 -4.95 11.43
C LEU A 64 9.76 -5.16 12.64
N ASP A 65 11.03 -4.79 12.48
CA ASP A 65 11.95 -4.68 13.60
C ASP A 65 11.64 -3.47 14.50
N ASP A 66 12.28 -3.38 15.66
CA ASP A 66 12.02 -2.31 16.64
C ASP A 66 12.38 -0.92 16.09
N TYR A 67 13.35 -0.82 15.19
CA TYR A 67 13.75 0.43 14.58
C TYR A 67 12.69 0.91 13.58
N GLN A 68 12.20 0.02 12.72
CA GLN A 68 11.12 0.30 11.76
C GLN A 68 9.81 0.66 12.47
N LYS A 69 9.44 -0.07 13.54
CA LYS A 69 8.28 0.26 14.38
C LYS A 69 8.37 1.65 14.97
N LYS A 70 9.56 2.03 15.46
CA LYS A 70 9.80 3.38 15.99
C LYS A 70 9.56 4.44 14.93
N ILE A 71 10.11 4.28 13.73
CA ILE A 71 9.90 5.20 12.60
C ILE A 71 8.42 5.33 12.27
N LEU A 72 7.71 4.19 12.16
CA LEU A 72 6.28 4.18 11.84
C LEU A 72 5.46 4.94 12.91
N CYS A 73 5.75 4.70 14.19
CA CYS A 73 5.11 5.39 15.31
C CYS A 73 5.42 6.91 15.34
N ASP A 74 6.66 7.31 15.04
CA ASP A 74 7.07 8.72 14.96
C ASP A 74 6.35 9.41 13.79
N PHE A 75 6.33 8.78 12.61
CA PHE A 75 5.62 9.29 11.43
C PHE A 75 4.11 9.43 11.66
N GLY A 76 3.48 8.41 12.24
CA GLY A 76 2.06 8.43 12.56
C GLY A 76 1.66 9.53 13.55
N ARG A 77 2.54 9.87 14.49
CA ARG A 77 2.36 11.02 15.40
C ARG A 77 2.42 12.35 14.64
N MET A 78 3.42 12.52 13.78
CA MET A 78 3.54 13.74 12.95
C MET A 78 2.34 13.92 12.01
N ARG A 79 1.83 12.84 11.40
CA ARG A 79 0.69 12.89 10.48
C ARG A 79 -0.59 13.41 11.15
N LYS A 80 -0.82 13.06 12.42
CA LYS A 80 -2.01 13.48 13.19
C LYS A 80 -1.95 14.91 13.73
N MET A 81 -0.80 15.58 13.64
CA MET A 81 -0.61 16.96 14.06
C MET A 81 -0.91 17.98 12.94
N ARG A 82 -1.09 17.50 11.70
CA ARG A 82 -1.57 18.29 10.56
C ARG A 82 -3.08 18.24 10.47
#